data_AF-A0A4Q4IRH9-F1
#
_entry.id   AF-A0A4Q4IRH9-F1
#
_cell.length_a   1.000
_cell.length_b   1.000
_cell.length_c   1.000
_cell.angle_alpha   90.00
_cell.angle_beta   90.00
_cell.angle_gamma   90.00
#
_symmetry.space_group_name_H-M   'P 1'
#
loop_
_entity.id
_entity.type
_entity.pdbx_description
1 polymer ?
#
loop_
_entity_poly.entity_id
_entity_poly.type
_entity_poly.pdbx_seq_one_letter_code
_entity_poly.pdbx_strand_id
1 'polypeptide(L)'
;MIRFSVISLLGAVAVPAVAQPPAVAPTMPAPSAQPPAPQVILPPAMVTPPPVPLPQPSAAQEKWLNEWLKGGAVQGLMARARATGELKGEALLSAVLDRAKALSTGRVDTADFLEIWALRPARFDPRPGLAKAISEDRLPQWALSLTPPYAGYDGLRKGLANYERIRDAGGWPTLTAQSSPDAVRARIAIEDKSVTPGEKLVDVLQRAQRRYGLNPTGLLDARTLRELNVPVDDRIAAIMANMERWRWMPRELPVNRVQVNIAAAVLTVFEGDQPVTSMRAVTGSPDNATPMLSSSIHSIVVNPPWNVPSSIAKRELWPKGRATLIRQGYKIVGTPETGERIVQPAGPNSALGRLKFDFNNPFAVYLHDTPSRAKFSSYDRLASHGCIRLEKPVPLAELMVAGNPDLAGKIQSLIDAGKTQRVSLPKEVAVYLLYWTAFASNNGTMSFRSDPYGWDKLLAAKIEASSRRVDPTAAPATSIASKD
;
A
#
# COMPACT_ATOMS: atom_id res chain seq x y z
N MET A 1 -49.44 33.72 -52.66
CA MET A 1 -50.36 34.78 -52.19
C MET A 1 -49.53 35.91 -51.61
N ILE A 2 -49.64 37.07 -52.26
CA ILE A 2 -49.44 38.47 -51.81
C ILE A 2 -48.07 38.88 -51.22
N ARG A 3 -47.38 39.71 -52.04
CA ARG A 3 -46.27 40.63 -51.75
C ARG A 3 -46.79 41.99 -51.29
N PHE A 4 -45.99 42.79 -50.57
CA PHE A 4 -45.62 44.22 -50.78
C PHE A 4 -44.58 44.57 -49.66
N SER A 5 -43.38 45.15 -49.82
CA SER A 5 -42.73 46.19 -50.65
C SER A 5 -42.97 47.67 -50.22
N VAL A 6 -41.84 48.33 -49.86
CA VAL A 6 -41.38 49.70 -50.25
C VAL A 6 -41.40 50.85 -49.19
N ILE A 7 -40.21 51.16 -48.67
CA ILE A 7 -39.38 52.40 -48.83
C ILE A 7 -39.93 53.80 -48.41
N SER A 8 -39.22 54.37 -47.42
CA SER A 8 -38.54 55.70 -47.31
C SER A 8 -39.24 57.08 -47.22
N LEU A 9 -38.66 57.85 -46.27
CA LEU A 9 -38.02 59.18 -46.36
C LEU A 9 -38.71 60.43 -45.77
N LEU A 10 -37.82 61.27 -45.20
CA LEU A 10 -37.87 62.73 -44.95
C LEU A 10 -38.61 63.25 -43.73
N GLY A 11 -37.88 64.05 -42.94
CA GLY A 11 -38.36 64.76 -41.77
C GLY A 11 -38.53 66.27 -41.98
N ALA A 12 -38.83 66.99 -40.89
CA ALA A 12 -38.54 68.41 -40.71
C ALA A 12 -38.74 68.84 -39.23
N VAL A 13 -37.64 69.30 -38.62
CA VAL A 13 -37.40 70.60 -37.95
C VAL A 13 -38.34 71.18 -36.86
N ALA A 14 -37.68 71.48 -35.72
CA ALA A 14 -37.88 72.50 -34.66
C ALA A 14 -39.15 72.39 -33.77
N VAL A 15 -39.10 72.63 -32.45
CA VAL A 15 -38.63 73.82 -31.69
C VAL A 15 -38.43 73.43 -30.19
N PRO A 16 -38.17 74.36 -29.24
CA PRO A 16 -36.94 75.04 -28.84
C PRO A 16 -36.25 74.42 -27.60
N ALA A 17 -34.99 74.80 -27.41
CA ALA A 17 -34.21 74.57 -26.21
C ALA A 17 -34.74 75.41 -25.03
N VAL A 18 -35.10 74.74 -23.94
CA VAL A 18 -35.20 75.33 -22.60
C VAL A 18 -34.11 74.68 -21.76
N ALA A 19 -33.25 75.52 -21.17
CA ALA A 19 -32.11 75.11 -20.38
C ALA A 19 -32.53 74.20 -19.21
N GLN A 20 -32.02 72.96 -19.20
CA GLN A 20 -32.11 72.05 -18.06
C GLN A 20 -30.87 72.22 -17.16
N PRO A 21 -31.04 72.08 -15.84
CA PRO A 21 -30.02 72.38 -14.82
C PRO A 21 -28.79 71.47 -14.93
N PRO A 22 -27.64 71.89 -14.38
CA PRO A 22 -26.36 71.19 -14.53
C PRO A 22 -26.48 69.73 -14.08
N ALA A 23 -25.91 68.85 -14.90
CA ALA A 23 -25.86 67.42 -14.69
C ALA A 23 -25.41 67.11 -13.25
N VAL A 24 -26.33 66.55 -12.47
CA VAL A 24 -26.02 65.86 -11.23
C VAL A 24 -25.12 64.71 -11.61
N ALA A 25 -23.84 64.81 -11.24
CA ALA A 25 -22.92 63.70 -11.35
C ALA A 25 -23.59 62.48 -10.68
N PRO A 26 -23.61 61.30 -11.32
CA PRO A 26 -24.08 60.11 -10.64
C PRO A 26 -23.19 59.92 -9.42
N THR A 27 -23.76 60.14 -8.23
CA THR A 27 -23.18 59.67 -6.98
C THR A 27 -22.96 58.19 -7.15
N MET A 28 -21.69 57.81 -7.24
CA MET A 28 -21.31 56.41 -7.13
C MET A 28 -21.99 55.83 -5.90
N PRO A 29 -22.57 54.63 -5.98
CA PRO A 29 -22.99 53.92 -4.79
C PRO A 29 -21.79 53.88 -3.85
N ALA A 30 -22.01 54.22 -2.57
CA ALA A 30 -21.03 53.93 -1.54
C ALA A 30 -20.57 52.48 -1.72
N PRO A 31 -19.26 52.18 -1.57
CA PRO A 31 -18.77 50.82 -1.68
C PRO A 31 -19.62 49.97 -0.75
N SER A 32 -20.42 49.08 -1.34
CA SER A 32 -21.12 48.04 -0.60
C SER A 32 -20.05 47.38 0.26
N ALA A 33 -20.22 47.47 1.59
CA ALA A 33 -19.31 46.86 2.53
C ALA A 33 -19.01 45.46 2.01
N GLN A 34 -17.73 45.18 1.73
CA GLN A 34 -17.29 43.85 1.38
C GLN A 34 -17.96 42.89 2.36
N PRO A 35 -18.62 41.81 1.90
CA PRO A 35 -19.00 40.74 2.81
C PRO A 35 -17.74 40.44 3.63
N PRO A 36 -17.82 40.36 4.97
CA PRO A 36 -16.64 40.06 5.76
C PRO A 36 -16.01 38.84 5.12
N ALA A 37 -14.71 38.95 4.77
CA ALA A 37 -13.96 37.81 4.28
C ALA A 37 -14.30 36.64 5.22
N PRO A 38 -14.68 35.45 4.70
CA PRO A 38 -15.06 34.34 5.55
C PRO A 38 -13.99 34.23 6.61
N GLN A 39 -14.38 34.49 7.86
CA GLN A 39 -13.43 34.44 8.96
C GLN A 39 -12.80 33.07 8.83
N VAL A 40 -11.48 33.05 8.66
CA VAL A 40 -10.72 31.81 8.84
C VAL A 40 -10.94 31.50 10.31
N ILE A 41 -11.98 30.72 10.60
CA ILE A 41 -12.16 30.08 11.89
C ILE A 41 -10.96 29.15 11.93
N LEU A 42 -9.85 29.65 12.49
CA LEU A 42 -8.74 28.81 12.87
C LEU A 42 -9.40 27.68 13.67
N PRO A 43 -9.23 26.41 13.27
CA PRO A 43 -9.74 25.32 14.07
C PRO A 43 -9.26 25.57 15.50
N PRO A 44 -10.14 25.42 16.52
CA PRO A 44 -9.78 25.69 17.90
C PRO A 44 -8.45 25.01 18.15
N ALA A 45 -7.48 25.76 18.70
CA ALA A 45 -6.18 25.22 19.04
C ALA A 45 -6.42 23.90 19.77
N MET A 46 -5.96 22.79 19.19
CA MET A 46 -6.14 21.49 19.82
C MET A 46 -5.41 21.55 21.15
N VAL A 47 -6.17 21.75 22.23
CA VAL A 47 -5.64 21.69 23.59
C VAL A 47 -5.29 20.23 23.81
N THR A 48 -4.02 19.88 23.60
CA THR A 48 -3.53 18.56 23.97
C THR A 48 -3.71 18.44 25.47
N PRO A 49 -4.51 17.48 25.98
CA PRO A 49 -4.63 17.25 27.41
C PRO A 49 -3.23 17.08 28.01
N PRO A 50 -2.99 17.53 29.25
CA PRO A 50 -1.71 17.28 29.90
C PRO A 50 -1.42 15.77 29.91
N PRO A 51 -0.16 15.34 29.72
CA PRO A 51 0.18 13.93 29.69
C PRO A 51 -0.27 13.25 30.98
N VAL A 52 -0.91 12.08 30.88
CA VAL A 52 -1.31 11.29 32.05
C VAL A 52 -0.06 11.00 32.90
N PRO A 53 -0.04 11.37 34.20
CA PRO A 53 1.07 11.03 35.08
C PRO A 53 1.27 9.52 35.14
N LEU A 54 2.51 9.05 35.06
CA LEU A 54 2.81 7.63 35.22
C LEU A 54 3.02 7.33 36.71
N PRO A 55 2.31 6.34 37.29
CA PRO A 55 2.60 5.85 38.63
C PRO A 55 4.00 5.23 38.68
N GLN A 56 4.64 5.28 39.85
CA GLN A 56 5.92 4.60 40.07
C GLN A 56 5.70 3.08 40.09
N PRO A 57 6.39 2.30 39.25
CA PRO A 57 6.30 0.85 39.29
C PRO A 57 6.85 0.29 40.61
N SER A 58 6.30 -0.82 41.09
CA SER A 58 6.91 -1.59 42.18
C SER A 58 8.22 -2.23 41.73
N ALA A 59 9.09 -2.65 42.67
CA ALA A 59 10.35 -3.33 42.32
C ALA A 59 10.14 -4.59 41.45
N ALA A 60 9.05 -5.33 41.68
CA ALA A 60 8.69 -6.48 40.85
C ALA A 60 8.29 -6.07 39.43
N GLN A 61 7.55 -4.97 39.30
CA GLN A 61 7.16 -4.39 38.01
C GLN A 61 8.36 -3.80 37.27
N GLU A 62 9.29 -3.13 37.95
CA GLU A 62 10.55 -2.64 37.35
C GLU A 62 11.39 -3.78 36.79
N LYS A 63 11.55 -4.86 37.56
CA LYS A 63 12.23 -6.07 37.10
C LYS A 63 11.55 -6.65 35.87
N TRP A 64 10.22 -6.76 35.90
CA TRP A 64 9.45 -7.27 34.77
C TRP A 64 9.61 -6.39 33.52
N LEU A 65 9.57 -5.06 33.65
CA LEU A 65 9.74 -4.12 32.53
C LEU A 65 11.14 -4.22 31.92
N ASN A 66 12.19 -4.32 32.74
CA ASN A 66 13.55 -4.52 32.29
C ASN A 66 13.73 -5.85 31.53
N GLU A 67 13.15 -6.95 32.04
CA GLU A 67 13.15 -8.22 31.31
C GLU A 67 12.36 -8.14 30.00
N TRP A 68 11.20 -7.48 30.02
CA TRP A 68 10.40 -7.27 28.83
C TRP A 68 11.22 -6.54 27.77
N LEU A 69 11.89 -5.42 28.11
CA LEU A 69 12.71 -4.60 27.20
C LEU A 69 13.79 -5.39 26.43
N LYS A 70 14.32 -6.49 26.97
CA LYS A 70 15.30 -7.36 26.28
C LYS A 70 14.73 -8.06 25.04
N GLY A 71 13.41 -8.29 24.98
CA GLY A 71 12.75 -9.02 23.88
C GLY A 71 12.58 -8.29 22.54
N GLY A 72 13.19 -7.11 22.34
CA GLY A 72 12.93 -6.26 21.17
C GLY A 72 13.37 -6.87 19.84
N ALA A 73 14.48 -7.61 19.81
CA ALA A 73 15.00 -8.27 18.61
C ALA A 73 14.07 -9.37 18.10
N VAL A 74 13.47 -10.17 19.00
CA VAL A 74 12.49 -11.22 18.64
C VAL A 74 11.26 -10.61 17.99
N GLN A 75 10.95 -9.36 18.29
CA GLN A 75 9.86 -8.61 17.70
C GLN A 75 10.28 -7.89 16.41
N GLY A 76 11.51 -8.05 15.91
CA GLY A 76 11.95 -7.39 14.67
C GLY A 76 11.98 -5.85 14.77
N LEU A 77 12.19 -5.30 15.97
CA LEU A 77 12.34 -3.86 16.19
C LEU A 77 13.77 -3.35 15.95
N MET A 78 14.72 -4.26 15.83
CA MET A 78 16.16 -4.00 15.66
C MET A 78 16.83 -5.24 15.12
N ALA A 79 17.94 -5.07 14.39
CA ALA A 79 18.62 -6.21 13.75
C ALA A 79 19.34 -7.11 14.76
N ARG A 80 19.76 -6.56 15.91
CA ARG A 80 20.40 -7.33 16.99
C ARG A 80 19.94 -6.84 18.35
N ALA A 81 19.78 -7.78 19.28
CA ALA A 81 19.61 -7.46 20.68
C ALA A 81 20.89 -6.76 21.17
N ARG A 82 20.73 -5.63 21.86
CA ARG A 82 21.83 -4.93 22.52
C ARG A 82 21.66 -5.10 24.03
N ALA A 83 22.76 -5.33 24.74
CA ALA A 83 22.75 -5.37 26.19
C ALA A 83 22.42 -3.97 26.71
N THR A 84 21.22 -3.79 27.23
CA THR A 84 20.86 -2.61 28.01
C THR A 84 21.13 -2.94 29.48
N GLY A 85 21.85 -2.06 30.18
CA GLY A 85 21.90 -2.11 31.64
C GLY A 85 20.49 -1.99 32.23
N GLU A 86 20.36 -2.30 33.53
CA GLU A 86 19.08 -2.14 34.22
C GLU A 86 18.70 -0.66 34.29
N LEU A 87 17.55 -0.31 33.71
CA LEU A 87 17.01 1.04 33.71
C LEU A 87 16.10 1.26 34.92
N LYS A 88 16.07 2.48 35.44
CA LYS A 88 15.24 2.89 36.58
C LYS A 88 14.54 4.23 36.33
N GLY A 89 13.47 4.49 37.07
CA GLY A 89 12.74 5.77 37.04
C GLY A 89 12.32 6.19 35.63
N GLU A 90 12.54 7.48 35.30
CA GLU A 90 12.15 8.06 34.01
C GLU A 90 12.82 7.38 32.81
N ALA A 91 14.07 6.91 32.94
CA ALA A 91 14.76 6.22 31.85
C ALA A 91 14.08 4.90 31.49
N LEU A 92 13.64 4.14 32.51
CA LEU A 92 12.87 2.90 32.31
C LEU A 92 11.53 3.20 31.64
N LEU A 93 10.77 4.16 32.17
CA LEU A 93 9.45 4.52 31.65
C LEU A 93 9.53 5.04 30.21
N SER A 94 10.53 5.86 29.89
CA SER A 94 10.77 6.34 28.54
C SER A 94 11.05 5.19 27.55
N ALA A 95 11.93 4.26 27.92
CA ALA A 95 12.24 3.08 27.10
C ALA A 95 11.01 2.17 26.90
N VAL A 96 10.18 2.01 27.94
CA VAL A 96 8.93 1.24 27.88
C VAL A 96 7.91 1.90 26.94
N LEU A 97 7.72 3.21 27.04
CA LEU A 97 6.82 3.97 26.17
C LEU A 97 7.29 3.91 24.70
N ASP A 98 8.59 4.10 24.46
CA ASP A 98 9.17 3.97 23.13
C ASP A 98 8.91 2.58 22.54
N ARG A 99 9.26 1.52 23.29
CA ARG A 99 9.02 0.15 22.84
C ARG A 99 7.53 -0.11 22.60
N ALA A 100 6.66 0.41 23.44
CA ALA A 100 5.23 0.20 23.28
C ALA A 100 4.69 0.89 22.03
N LYS A 101 5.15 2.11 21.75
CA LYS A 101 4.86 2.81 20.49
C LYS A 101 5.40 2.05 19.29
N ALA A 102 6.63 1.55 19.39
CA ALA A 102 7.30 0.79 18.35
C ALA A 102 6.60 -0.55 18.04
N LEU A 103 6.16 -1.30 19.05
CA LEU A 103 5.36 -2.51 18.86
C LEU A 103 4.01 -2.21 18.24
N SER A 104 3.42 -1.06 18.60
CA SER A 104 2.04 -0.75 18.24
C SER A 104 1.87 -0.15 16.86
N THR A 105 2.74 0.80 16.51
CA THR A 105 2.63 1.60 15.28
C THR A 105 3.87 1.50 14.39
N GLY A 106 4.91 0.82 14.86
CA GLY A 106 6.18 0.73 14.14
C GLY A 106 7.24 1.73 14.62
N ARG A 107 8.45 1.55 14.11
CA ARG A 107 9.65 2.35 14.37
C ARG A 107 9.80 3.53 13.42
N VAL A 108 9.12 3.51 12.28
CA VAL A 108 9.25 4.58 11.28
C VAL A 108 8.47 5.82 11.71
N ASP A 109 9.17 6.95 11.84
CA ASP A 109 8.55 8.24 12.11
C ASP A 109 7.71 8.70 10.92
N THR A 110 6.62 9.45 11.15
CA THR A 110 5.71 9.90 10.08
C THR A 110 6.42 10.66 8.95
N ALA A 111 7.46 11.43 9.29
CA ALA A 111 8.28 12.18 8.33
C ALA A 111 9.19 11.28 7.47
N ASP A 112 9.50 10.08 7.95
CA ASP A 112 10.37 9.12 7.27
C ASP A 112 9.63 8.26 6.24
N PHE A 113 8.30 8.29 6.22
CA PHE A 113 7.55 7.52 5.25
C PHE A 113 7.57 8.15 3.86
N LEU A 114 7.71 7.30 2.84
CA LEU A 114 7.48 7.72 1.47
C LEU A 114 6.01 8.13 1.26
N GLU A 115 5.77 9.07 0.35
CA GLU A 115 4.41 9.48 -0.05
C GLU A 115 3.60 8.29 -0.56
N ILE A 116 4.23 7.44 -1.39
CA ILE A 116 3.64 6.23 -1.97
C ILE A 116 3.31 5.13 -0.94
N TRP A 117 3.76 5.27 0.31
CA TRP A 117 3.43 4.37 1.43
C TRP A 117 2.18 4.85 2.19
N ALA A 118 1.13 5.28 1.51
CA ALA A 118 -0.05 5.88 2.12
C ALA A 118 -0.80 5.00 3.16
N LEU A 119 -0.50 3.71 3.27
CA LEU A 119 -0.88 2.91 4.43
C LEU A 119 -0.08 3.37 5.66
N ARG A 120 -0.76 4.09 6.57
CA ARG A 120 -0.17 4.63 7.79
C ARG A 120 -0.81 4.00 9.03
N PRO A 121 -0.02 3.70 10.09
CA PRO A 121 -0.58 3.28 11.38
C PRO A 121 -1.49 4.37 11.96
N ALA A 122 -2.50 3.96 12.72
CA ALA A 122 -3.29 4.89 13.52
C ALA A 122 -2.44 5.57 14.60
N ARG A 123 -2.77 6.80 14.97
CA ARG A 123 -2.12 7.48 16.09
C ARG A 123 -2.35 6.68 17.37
N PHE A 124 -1.28 6.50 18.14
CA PHE A 124 -1.31 5.72 19.38
C PHE A 124 -0.44 6.38 20.43
N ASP A 125 -1.01 6.57 21.62
CA ASP A 125 -0.28 6.97 22.83
C ASP A 125 -0.25 5.80 23.83
N PRO A 126 0.92 5.20 24.11
CA PRO A 126 1.03 4.12 25.07
C PRO A 126 0.87 4.57 26.53
N ARG A 127 1.00 5.87 26.84
CA ARG A 127 1.10 6.37 28.22
C ARG A 127 -0.15 6.10 29.08
N PRO A 128 -1.39 6.35 28.62
CA PRO A 128 -2.58 6.01 29.40
C PRO A 128 -2.70 4.51 29.68
N GLY A 129 -2.37 3.68 28.67
CA GLY A 129 -2.39 2.22 28.82
C GLY A 129 -1.36 1.70 29.81
N LEU A 130 -0.13 2.25 29.77
CA LEU A 130 0.92 1.92 30.72
C LEU A 130 0.55 2.34 32.15
N ALA A 131 0.00 3.56 32.33
CA ALA A 131 -0.42 4.06 33.65
C ALA A 131 -1.44 3.12 34.31
N LYS A 132 -2.44 2.70 33.54
CA LYS A 132 -3.44 1.72 33.98
C LYS A 132 -2.81 0.36 34.30
N ALA A 133 -1.93 -0.12 33.43
CA ALA A 133 -1.29 -1.42 33.58
C ALA A 133 -0.38 -1.51 34.83
N ILE A 134 0.30 -0.43 35.20
CA ILE A 134 1.06 -0.36 36.46
C ILE A 134 0.11 -0.36 37.65
N SER A 135 -0.92 0.50 37.61
CA SER A 135 -1.87 0.68 38.72
C SER A 135 -2.69 -0.58 39.05
N GLU A 136 -3.03 -1.36 38.01
CA GLU A 136 -3.85 -2.58 38.15
C GLU A 136 -3.01 -3.87 38.21
N ASP A 137 -1.69 -3.77 38.18
CA ASP A 137 -0.76 -4.91 38.09
C ASP A 137 -1.03 -5.83 36.88
N ARG A 138 -1.23 -5.22 35.71
CA ARG A 138 -1.59 -5.88 34.44
C ARG A 138 -0.60 -5.65 33.30
N LEU A 139 0.67 -5.41 33.64
CA LEU A 139 1.74 -5.18 32.66
C LEU A 139 1.84 -6.28 31.59
N PRO A 140 1.76 -7.59 31.91
CA PRO A 140 1.79 -8.64 30.89
C PRO A 140 0.66 -8.55 29.87
N GLN A 141 -0.58 -8.33 30.33
CA GLN A 141 -1.77 -8.25 29.48
C GLN A 141 -1.71 -7.00 28.59
N TRP A 142 -1.27 -5.87 29.15
CA TRP A 142 -1.03 -4.65 28.37
C TRP A 142 0.02 -4.89 27.28
N ALA A 143 1.16 -5.49 27.62
CA ALA A 143 2.21 -5.72 26.64
C ALA A 143 1.79 -6.67 25.51
N LEU A 144 1.00 -7.71 25.80
CA LEU A 144 0.42 -8.60 24.79
C LEU A 144 -0.51 -7.86 23.82
N SER A 145 -1.23 -6.83 24.28
CA SER A 145 -2.11 -6.03 23.43
C SER A 145 -1.36 -5.14 22.41
N LEU A 146 -0.06 -4.91 22.62
CA LEU A 146 0.73 -4.00 21.78
C LEU A 146 1.15 -4.62 20.45
N THR A 147 1.23 -5.94 20.33
CA THR A 147 1.67 -6.60 19.09
C THR A 147 0.51 -6.79 18.10
N PRO A 148 0.73 -6.72 16.77
CA PRO A 148 -0.31 -7.00 15.79
C PRO A 148 -0.99 -8.36 16.04
N PRO A 149 -2.32 -8.43 16.17
CA PRO A 149 -3.04 -9.62 16.62
C PRO A 149 -3.30 -10.62 15.48
N TYR A 150 -2.38 -10.72 14.51
CA TYR A 150 -2.60 -11.50 13.29
C TYR A 150 -1.60 -12.65 13.17
N ALA A 151 -2.10 -13.81 12.75
CA ALA A 151 -1.29 -15.01 12.52
C ALA A 151 -0.11 -14.77 11.56
N GLY A 152 -0.26 -13.85 10.60
CA GLY A 152 0.82 -13.43 9.71
C GLY A 152 2.01 -12.81 10.44
N TYR A 153 1.76 -11.95 11.45
CA TYR A 153 2.81 -11.37 12.27
C TYR A 153 3.47 -12.42 13.18
N ASP A 154 2.68 -13.30 13.79
CA ASP A 154 3.21 -14.40 14.61
C ASP A 154 4.07 -15.39 13.82
N GLY A 155 3.66 -15.68 12.58
CA GLY A 155 4.45 -16.48 11.64
C GLY A 155 5.80 -15.82 11.35
N LEU A 156 5.82 -14.51 11.10
CA LEU A 156 7.06 -13.75 10.90
C LEU A 156 7.94 -13.73 12.14
N ARG A 157 7.37 -13.62 13.35
CA ARG A 157 8.13 -13.68 14.61
C ARG A 157 8.86 -15.02 14.77
N LYS A 158 8.17 -16.13 14.49
CA LYS A 158 8.78 -17.48 14.49
C LYS A 158 9.83 -17.63 13.39
N GLY A 159 9.53 -17.09 12.21
CA GLY A 159 10.45 -17.05 11.07
C GLY A 159 11.72 -16.28 11.38
N LEU A 160 11.61 -15.09 11.98
CA LEU A 160 12.75 -14.27 12.39
C LEU A 160 13.67 -15.05 13.34
N ALA A 161 13.13 -15.64 14.40
CA ALA A 161 13.89 -16.48 15.32
C ALA A 161 14.60 -17.66 14.61
N ASN A 162 14.00 -18.21 13.55
CA ASN A 162 14.63 -19.25 12.75
C ASN A 162 15.79 -18.74 11.89
N TYR A 163 15.62 -17.60 11.22
CA TYR A 163 16.67 -17.02 10.37
C TYR A 163 17.83 -16.46 11.18
N GLU A 164 17.56 -15.93 12.38
CA GLU A 164 18.59 -15.53 13.34
C GLU A 164 19.45 -16.74 13.75
N ARG A 165 18.84 -17.89 14.09
CA ARG A 165 19.58 -19.14 14.35
C ARG A 165 20.41 -19.60 13.15
N ILE A 166 19.89 -19.45 11.94
CA ILE A 166 20.63 -19.79 10.72
C ILE A 166 21.85 -18.87 10.56
N ARG A 167 21.68 -17.56 10.78
CA ARG A 167 22.78 -16.58 10.76
C ARG A 167 23.84 -16.91 11.81
N ASP A 168 23.42 -17.21 13.04
CA ASP A 168 24.34 -17.52 14.14
C ASP A 168 25.09 -18.85 13.92
N ALA A 169 24.54 -19.75 13.10
CA ALA A 169 25.21 -20.95 12.60
C ALA A 169 26.12 -20.72 11.38
N GLY A 170 26.33 -19.46 10.96
CA GLY A 170 27.20 -19.09 9.83
C GLY A 170 26.47 -18.89 8.50
N GLY A 171 25.14 -18.91 8.49
CA GLY A 171 24.32 -18.71 7.29
C GLY A 171 24.28 -19.95 6.38
N TRP A 172 24.50 -19.76 5.09
CA TRP A 172 24.50 -20.83 4.10
C TRP A 172 25.58 -20.64 3.03
N PRO A 173 26.10 -21.75 2.46
CA PRO A 173 27.11 -21.67 1.40
C PRO A 173 26.51 -21.04 0.13
N THR A 174 27.37 -20.35 -0.62
CA THR A 174 27.02 -19.81 -1.94
C THR A 174 27.06 -20.94 -2.97
N LEU A 175 25.98 -21.09 -3.73
CA LEU A 175 25.89 -22.02 -4.85
C LEU A 175 26.37 -21.38 -6.15
N THR A 176 26.81 -22.21 -7.08
CA THR A 176 27.10 -21.87 -8.48
C THR A 176 26.27 -22.75 -9.41
N ALA A 177 26.27 -22.45 -10.71
CA ALA A 177 25.62 -23.31 -11.70
C ALA A 177 26.21 -24.74 -11.76
N GLN A 178 27.43 -24.94 -11.25
CA GLN A 178 28.14 -26.22 -11.19
C GLN A 178 28.00 -26.94 -9.85
N SER A 179 27.21 -26.40 -8.91
CA SER A 179 27.01 -27.03 -7.61
C SER A 179 26.36 -28.40 -7.75
N SER A 180 26.86 -29.38 -6.97
CA SER A 180 26.35 -30.75 -7.02
C SER A 180 24.89 -30.82 -6.53
N PRO A 181 24.09 -31.81 -6.98
CA PRO A 181 22.75 -32.04 -6.46
C PRO A 181 22.67 -32.08 -4.93
N ASP A 182 23.65 -32.69 -4.28
CA ASP A 182 23.69 -32.81 -2.81
C ASP A 182 23.97 -31.47 -2.14
N ALA A 183 24.86 -30.64 -2.70
CA ALA A 183 25.08 -29.28 -2.21
C ALA A 183 23.81 -28.42 -2.31
N VAL A 184 23.06 -28.55 -3.43
CA VAL A 184 21.79 -27.83 -3.62
C VAL A 184 20.72 -28.31 -2.62
N ARG A 185 20.59 -29.62 -2.41
CA ARG A 185 19.67 -30.18 -1.39
C ARG A 185 20.04 -29.70 0.00
N ALA A 186 21.32 -29.77 0.38
CA ALA A 186 21.80 -29.33 1.68
C ALA A 186 21.51 -27.85 1.92
N ARG A 187 21.73 -26.99 0.90
CA ARG A 187 21.37 -25.57 0.95
C ARG A 187 19.88 -25.36 1.19
N ILE A 188 19.02 -26.05 0.44
CA ILE A 188 17.56 -25.90 0.56
C ILE A 188 17.07 -26.46 1.90
N ALA A 189 17.68 -27.53 2.41
CA ALA A 189 17.34 -28.17 3.69
C ALA A 189 17.59 -27.27 4.92
N ILE A 190 18.42 -26.23 4.78
CA ILE A 190 18.58 -25.20 5.83
C ILE A 190 17.24 -24.50 6.09
N GLU A 191 16.50 -24.15 5.03
CA GLU A 191 15.21 -23.46 5.10
C GLU A 191 14.01 -24.44 5.03
N ASP A 192 14.20 -25.65 4.48
CA ASP A 192 13.17 -26.66 4.30
C ASP A 192 13.52 -27.99 4.97
N LYS A 193 13.02 -28.19 6.19
CA LYS A 193 13.28 -29.43 6.94
C LYS A 193 12.59 -30.67 6.38
N SER A 194 11.74 -30.53 5.35
CA SER A 194 11.12 -31.68 4.68
C SER A 194 12.01 -32.35 3.64
N VAL A 195 13.13 -31.73 3.26
CA VAL A 195 14.06 -32.30 2.27
C VAL A 195 14.74 -33.53 2.85
N THR A 196 14.62 -34.66 2.16
CA THR A 196 15.23 -35.93 2.58
C THR A 196 16.46 -36.29 1.73
N PRO A 197 17.43 -37.05 2.28
CA PRO A 197 18.50 -37.64 1.50
C PRO A 197 17.92 -38.51 0.36
N GLY A 198 18.42 -38.34 -0.86
CA GLY A 198 17.98 -39.11 -2.03
C GLY A 198 16.71 -38.61 -2.72
N GLU A 199 16.04 -37.58 -2.19
CA GLU A 199 14.88 -36.98 -2.87
C GLU A 199 15.26 -36.45 -4.27
N LYS A 200 14.35 -36.55 -5.24
CA LYS A 200 14.59 -36.02 -6.59
C LYS A 200 14.86 -34.52 -6.52
N LEU A 201 16.00 -34.09 -7.06
CA LEU A 201 16.43 -32.68 -7.00
C LEU A 201 15.39 -31.74 -7.64
N VAL A 202 14.74 -32.18 -8.72
CA VAL A 202 13.68 -31.42 -9.41
C VAL A 202 12.55 -31.05 -8.44
N ASP A 203 12.09 -31.99 -7.62
CA ASP A 203 10.98 -31.76 -6.68
C ASP A 203 11.39 -30.79 -5.56
N VAL A 204 12.62 -30.94 -5.05
CA VAL A 204 13.23 -30.04 -4.06
C VAL A 204 13.35 -28.61 -4.61
N LEU A 205 13.85 -28.47 -5.84
CA LEU A 205 13.97 -27.18 -6.53
C LEU A 205 12.60 -26.55 -6.81
N GLN A 206 11.61 -27.33 -7.23
CA GLN A 206 10.25 -26.82 -7.44
C GLN A 206 9.64 -26.28 -6.14
N ARG A 207 9.85 -26.95 -5.00
CA ARG A 207 9.41 -26.42 -3.70
C ARG A 207 10.12 -25.13 -3.33
N ALA A 208 11.44 -25.05 -3.50
CA ALA A 208 12.20 -23.83 -3.26
C ALA A 208 11.76 -22.68 -4.17
N GLN A 209 11.56 -22.94 -5.46
CA GLN A 209 11.06 -21.96 -6.43
C GLN A 209 9.68 -21.43 -6.02
N ARG A 210 8.75 -22.29 -5.59
CA ARG A 210 7.44 -21.84 -5.06
C ARG A 210 7.60 -20.97 -3.81
N ARG A 211 8.51 -21.33 -2.91
CA ARG A 211 8.82 -20.53 -1.70
C ARG A 211 9.25 -19.11 -2.07
N TYR A 212 10.10 -18.95 -3.08
CA TYR A 212 10.59 -17.64 -3.54
C TYR A 212 9.68 -16.96 -4.58
N GLY A 213 8.54 -17.57 -4.95
CA GLY A 213 7.61 -17.02 -5.94
C GLY A 213 8.10 -17.08 -7.38
N LEU A 214 9.03 -17.99 -7.68
CA LEU A 214 9.54 -18.28 -9.02
C LEU A 214 8.65 -19.30 -9.75
N ASN A 215 8.84 -19.38 -11.07
CA ASN A 215 8.26 -20.45 -11.87
C ASN A 215 8.86 -21.80 -11.44
N PRO A 216 8.07 -22.80 -11.03
CA PRO A 216 8.56 -24.08 -10.52
C PRO A 216 9.03 -24.99 -11.66
N THR A 217 10.11 -24.60 -12.35
CA THR A 217 10.72 -25.37 -13.45
C THR A 217 11.49 -26.59 -12.95
N GLY A 218 11.91 -26.61 -11.69
CA GLY A 218 12.81 -27.62 -11.13
C GLY A 218 14.25 -27.50 -11.62
N LEU A 219 14.61 -26.38 -12.25
CA LEU A 219 15.95 -26.10 -12.76
C LEU A 219 16.70 -25.14 -11.84
N LEU A 220 18.00 -25.36 -11.64
CA LEU A 220 18.90 -24.40 -10.99
C LEU A 220 19.31 -23.30 -11.99
N ASP A 221 18.32 -22.56 -12.49
CA ASP A 221 18.56 -21.46 -13.43
C ASP A 221 19.12 -20.21 -12.73
N ALA A 222 19.50 -19.21 -13.51
CA ALA A 222 20.09 -17.97 -12.98
C ALA A 222 19.17 -17.20 -12.02
N ARG A 223 17.84 -17.39 -12.06
CA ARG A 223 16.91 -16.76 -11.11
C ARG A 223 16.85 -17.54 -9.81
N THR A 224 16.74 -18.86 -9.91
CA THR A 224 16.74 -19.79 -8.78
C THR A 224 18.04 -19.70 -8.00
N LEU A 225 19.17 -19.66 -8.70
CA LEU A 225 20.49 -19.49 -8.09
C LEU A 225 20.60 -18.16 -7.33
N ARG A 226 20.08 -17.06 -7.91
CA ARG A 226 20.07 -15.75 -7.27
C ARG A 226 19.29 -15.77 -5.96
N GLU A 227 18.11 -16.36 -5.95
CA GLU A 227 17.26 -16.42 -4.75
C GLU A 227 17.84 -17.34 -3.66
N LEU A 228 18.46 -18.46 -4.04
CA LEU A 228 19.16 -19.35 -3.10
C LEU A 228 20.41 -18.70 -2.50
N ASN A 229 21.04 -17.77 -3.22
CA ASN A 229 22.24 -17.05 -2.78
C ASN A 229 21.96 -15.69 -2.14
N VAL A 230 20.70 -15.28 -1.96
CA VAL A 230 20.41 -14.10 -1.13
C VAL A 230 21.02 -14.32 0.27
N PRO A 231 21.80 -13.38 0.83
CA PRO A 231 22.37 -13.54 2.17
C PRO A 231 21.30 -13.68 3.25
N VAL A 232 21.64 -14.36 4.35
CA VAL A 232 20.72 -14.54 5.48
C VAL A 232 20.32 -13.20 6.11
N ASP A 233 21.24 -12.25 6.19
CA ASP A 233 20.96 -10.90 6.72
C ASP A 233 19.96 -10.14 5.85
N ASP A 234 20.02 -10.29 4.52
CA ASP A 234 19.02 -9.71 3.60
C ASP A 234 17.63 -10.35 3.80
N ARG A 235 17.57 -11.67 4.10
CA ARG A 235 16.30 -12.34 4.44
C ARG A 235 15.75 -11.87 5.79
N ILE A 236 16.62 -11.67 6.78
CA ILE A 236 16.25 -11.10 8.09
C ILE A 236 15.71 -9.68 7.92
N ALA A 237 16.39 -8.84 7.14
CA ALA A 237 15.94 -7.48 6.83
C ALA A 237 14.57 -7.48 6.16
N ALA A 238 14.32 -8.38 5.20
CA ALA A 238 13.00 -8.56 4.60
C ALA A 238 11.95 -8.99 5.63
N ILE A 239 12.24 -9.95 6.51
CA ILE A 239 11.33 -10.36 7.58
C ILE A 239 10.95 -9.18 8.47
N MET A 240 11.95 -8.42 8.95
CA MET A 240 11.73 -7.25 9.80
C MET A 240 10.92 -6.15 9.11
N ALA A 241 11.22 -5.85 7.84
CA ALA A 241 10.45 -4.89 7.06
C ALA A 241 8.97 -5.29 6.95
N ASN A 242 8.68 -6.58 6.81
CA ASN A 242 7.29 -7.07 6.76
C ASN A 242 6.63 -7.07 8.15
N MET A 243 7.38 -7.36 9.23
CA MET A 243 6.87 -7.19 10.60
C MET A 243 6.50 -5.73 10.89
N GLU A 244 7.29 -4.78 10.39
CA GLU A 244 7.00 -3.35 10.49
C GLU A 244 5.73 -2.98 9.71
N ARG A 245 5.57 -3.44 8.47
CA ARG A 245 4.36 -3.22 7.67
C ARG A 245 3.10 -3.80 8.34
N TRP A 246 3.20 -4.90 9.07
CA TRP A 246 2.08 -5.44 9.85
C TRP A 246 1.62 -4.50 10.97
N ARG A 247 2.50 -3.65 11.50
CA ARG A 247 2.14 -2.63 12.51
C ARG A 247 1.43 -1.42 11.91
N TRP A 248 1.53 -1.23 10.60
CA TRP A 248 0.79 -0.19 9.90
C TRP A 248 -0.65 -0.59 9.63
N MET A 249 -0.98 -1.88 9.77
CA MET A 249 -2.34 -2.38 9.62
C MET A 249 -3.23 -1.96 10.80
N PRO A 250 -4.54 -1.76 10.59
CA PRO A 250 -5.49 -1.62 11.68
C PRO A 250 -5.45 -2.82 12.64
N ARG A 251 -5.85 -2.59 13.90
CA ARG A 251 -5.94 -3.66 14.93
C ARG A 251 -7.11 -4.60 14.72
N GLU A 252 -8.14 -4.10 14.06
CA GLU A 252 -9.32 -4.85 13.67
C GLU A 252 -9.50 -4.67 12.17
N LEU A 253 -9.48 -5.78 11.44
CA LEU A 253 -9.68 -5.77 10.00
C LEU A 253 -11.17 -5.96 9.71
N PRO A 254 -11.74 -5.22 8.74
CA PRO A 254 -13.09 -5.47 8.28
C PRO A 254 -13.26 -6.93 7.86
N VAL A 255 -14.37 -7.54 8.27
CA VAL A 255 -14.70 -8.94 7.98
C VAL A 255 -14.60 -9.20 6.48
N ASN A 256 -15.31 -8.42 5.67
CA ASN A 256 -15.27 -8.50 4.21
C ASN A 256 -14.25 -7.51 3.66
N ARG A 257 -13.21 -8.02 3.02
CA ARG A 257 -12.16 -7.18 2.45
C ARG A 257 -11.44 -7.82 1.27
N VAL A 258 -10.90 -6.97 0.42
CA VAL A 258 -9.95 -7.31 -0.63
C VAL A 258 -8.56 -6.96 -0.14
N GLN A 259 -7.61 -7.88 -0.29
CA GLN A 259 -6.19 -7.60 -0.10
C GLN A 259 -5.44 -7.90 -1.38
N VAL A 260 -4.64 -6.95 -1.85
CA VAL A 260 -3.71 -7.13 -2.96
C VAL A 260 -2.30 -7.18 -2.37
N ASN A 261 -1.65 -8.33 -2.47
CA ASN A 261 -0.20 -8.40 -2.26
C ASN A 261 0.50 -7.96 -3.56
N ILE A 262 1.00 -6.73 -3.55
CA ILE A 262 1.65 -6.05 -4.67
C ILE A 262 2.88 -6.83 -5.14
N ALA A 263 3.74 -7.25 -4.21
CA ALA A 263 4.98 -7.97 -4.52
C ALA A 263 4.72 -9.39 -5.07
N ALA A 264 3.63 -10.03 -4.65
CA ALA A 264 3.21 -11.32 -5.21
C ALA A 264 2.34 -11.18 -6.48
N ALA A 265 1.83 -9.98 -6.77
CA ALA A 265 0.82 -9.73 -7.79
C ALA A 265 -0.35 -10.72 -7.68
N VAL A 266 -0.95 -10.79 -6.48
CA VAL A 266 -2.10 -11.64 -6.14
C VAL A 266 -3.13 -10.81 -5.38
N LEU A 267 -4.39 -10.96 -5.75
CA LEU A 267 -5.53 -10.44 -5.03
C LEU A 267 -6.23 -11.60 -4.31
N THR A 268 -6.57 -11.40 -3.04
CA THR A 268 -7.36 -12.33 -2.24
C THR A 268 -8.54 -11.61 -1.62
N VAL A 269 -9.72 -12.23 -1.67
CA VAL A 269 -10.91 -11.78 -0.94
C VAL A 269 -11.02 -12.57 0.35
N PHE A 270 -11.27 -11.86 1.45
CA PHE A 270 -11.41 -12.42 2.79
C PHE A 270 -12.81 -12.20 3.34
N GLU A 271 -13.29 -13.19 4.09
CA GLU A 271 -14.41 -13.12 5.01
C GLU A 271 -13.89 -13.54 6.40
N GLY A 272 -13.79 -12.57 7.31
CA GLY A 272 -13.06 -12.76 8.57
C GLY A 272 -11.59 -13.05 8.29
N ASP A 273 -11.07 -14.16 8.82
CA ASP A 273 -9.70 -14.63 8.55
C ASP A 273 -9.62 -15.68 7.43
N GLN A 274 -10.74 -16.01 6.79
CA GLN A 274 -10.78 -17.04 5.76
C GLN A 274 -10.65 -16.43 4.36
N PRO A 275 -9.68 -16.91 3.53
CA PRO A 275 -9.62 -16.52 2.13
C PRO A 275 -10.76 -17.20 1.35
N VAL A 276 -11.71 -16.41 0.86
CA VAL A 276 -12.87 -16.89 0.08
C VAL A 276 -12.47 -17.23 -1.33
N THR A 277 -11.68 -16.36 -1.97
CA THR A 277 -11.17 -16.59 -3.32
C THR A 277 -9.87 -15.82 -3.54
N SER A 278 -9.07 -16.28 -4.50
CA SER A 278 -7.87 -15.59 -4.91
C SER A 278 -7.72 -15.63 -6.43
N MET A 279 -7.03 -14.62 -6.96
CA MET A 279 -6.72 -14.52 -8.38
C MET A 279 -5.36 -13.88 -8.60
N ARG A 280 -4.79 -14.14 -9.77
CA ARG A 280 -3.60 -13.40 -10.19
C ARG A 280 -3.97 -11.96 -10.50
N ALA A 281 -3.02 -11.08 -10.22
CA ALA A 281 -3.07 -9.69 -10.61
C ALA A 281 -1.83 -9.34 -11.45
N VAL A 282 -1.85 -8.16 -12.07
CA VAL A 282 -0.66 -7.48 -12.61
C VAL A 282 -0.56 -6.13 -11.90
N THR A 283 0.58 -5.89 -11.26
CA THR A 283 0.85 -4.69 -10.44
C THR A 283 1.92 -3.83 -11.10
N GLY A 284 2.22 -2.68 -10.49
CA GLY A 284 3.14 -1.69 -11.01
C GLY A 284 4.52 -2.26 -11.32
N SER A 285 5.13 -1.83 -12.43
CA SER A 285 6.54 -2.11 -12.70
C SER A 285 7.44 -1.39 -11.68
N PRO A 286 8.74 -1.74 -11.58
CA PRO A 286 9.68 -1.02 -10.72
C PRO A 286 9.66 0.51 -10.88
N ASP A 287 9.54 0.99 -12.13
CA ASP A 287 9.48 2.43 -12.43
C ASP A 287 8.09 3.06 -12.26
N ASN A 288 7.05 2.25 -12.04
CA ASN A 288 5.66 2.71 -11.88
C ASN A 288 5.00 1.97 -10.72
N ALA A 289 5.61 2.07 -9.54
CA ALA A 289 5.22 1.31 -8.37
C ALA A 289 3.74 1.49 -8.00
N THR A 290 3.08 0.41 -7.60
CA THR A 290 1.74 0.48 -6.99
C THR A 290 1.87 0.97 -5.55
N PRO A 291 1.09 1.97 -5.10
CA PRO A 291 1.12 2.46 -3.73
C PRO A 291 0.62 1.43 -2.72
N MET A 292 1.19 1.48 -1.51
CA MET A 292 0.58 0.83 -0.35
C MET A 292 -0.47 1.75 0.22
N LEU A 293 -1.71 1.29 0.36
CA LEU A 293 -2.81 2.07 0.92
C LEU A 293 -3.93 1.18 1.43
N SER A 294 -4.82 1.78 2.23
CA SER A 294 -6.14 1.25 2.57
C SER A 294 -7.21 2.20 2.05
N SER A 295 -8.30 1.65 1.53
CA SER A 295 -9.48 2.42 1.10
C SER A 295 -10.71 1.51 1.12
N SER A 296 -11.81 1.98 0.54
CA SER A 296 -13.05 1.24 0.38
C SER A 296 -13.53 1.33 -1.07
N ILE A 297 -13.83 0.18 -1.67
CA ILE A 297 -14.44 0.09 -2.99
C ILE A 297 -15.91 0.46 -2.82
N HIS A 298 -16.32 1.53 -3.51
CA HIS A 298 -17.67 2.10 -3.39
C HIS A 298 -18.50 1.91 -4.66
N SER A 299 -17.87 1.62 -5.81
CA SER A 299 -18.61 1.35 -7.05
C SER A 299 -17.85 0.51 -8.06
N ILE A 300 -18.60 -0.13 -8.94
CA ILE A 300 -18.10 -0.86 -10.10
C ILE A 300 -18.55 -0.10 -11.35
N VAL A 301 -17.60 0.30 -12.19
CA VAL A 301 -17.88 0.90 -13.50
C VAL A 301 -17.82 -0.20 -14.55
N VAL A 302 -18.98 -0.54 -15.10
CA VAL A 302 -19.16 -1.47 -16.21
C VAL A 302 -18.89 -0.74 -17.52
N ASN A 303 -18.16 -1.40 -18.42
CA ASN A 303 -17.71 -0.85 -19.70
C ASN A 303 -17.08 0.55 -19.54
N PRO A 304 -16.02 0.71 -18.72
CA PRO A 304 -15.45 2.02 -18.44
C PRO A 304 -14.74 2.61 -19.68
N PRO A 305 -14.97 3.89 -20.02
CA PRO A 305 -14.02 4.61 -20.86
C PRO A 305 -12.73 4.82 -20.06
N TRP A 306 -11.60 4.97 -20.77
CA TRP A 306 -10.33 5.26 -20.14
C TRP A 306 -9.94 6.73 -20.38
N ASN A 307 -10.01 7.53 -19.31
CA ASN A 307 -9.39 8.84 -19.29
C ASN A 307 -7.89 8.64 -19.03
N VAL A 308 -7.07 8.86 -20.05
CA VAL A 308 -5.64 8.55 -19.98
C VAL A 308 -4.95 9.54 -19.04
N PRO A 309 -4.23 9.08 -18.00
CA PRO A 309 -3.42 9.95 -17.15
C PRO A 309 -2.43 10.77 -17.97
N SER A 310 -2.22 12.03 -17.58
CA SER A 310 -1.36 12.98 -18.31
C SER A 310 0.07 12.47 -18.53
N SER A 311 0.63 11.75 -17.54
CA SER A 311 1.95 11.13 -17.61
C SER A 311 2.04 10.06 -18.72
N ILE A 312 1.05 9.16 -18.80
CA ILE A 312 0.95 8.14 -19.85
C ILE A 312 0.70 8.80 -21.20
N ALA A 313 -0.20 9.79 -21.26
CA ALA A 313 -0.48 10.52 -22.48
C ALA A 313 0.80 11.17 -23.04
N LYS A 314 1.57 11.88 -22.20
CA LYS A 314 2.82 12.55 -22.57
C LYS A 314 3.92 11.59 -23.02
N ARG A 315 4.11 10.49 -22.30
CA ARG A 315 5.23 9.57 -22.56
C ARG A 315 4.96 8.58 -23.69
N GLU A 316 3.71 8.13 -23.85
CA GLU A 316 3.41 6.94 -24.67
C GLU A 316 2.41 7.19 -25.80
N LEU A 317 1.47 8.14 -25.65
CA LEU A 317 0.41 8.34 -26.64
C LEU A 317 0.67 9.55 -27.54
N TRP A 318 0.98 10.73 -26.98
CA TRP A 318 1.27 11.92 -27.77
C TRP A 318 2.40 11.73 -28.79
N PRO A 319 3.50 11.01 -28.48
CA PRO A 319 4.55 10.71 -29.46
C PRO A 319 4.08 9.90 -30.68
N LYS A 320 2.94 9.18 -30.60
CA LYS A 320 2.37 8.44 -31.74
C LYS A 320 1.69 9.35 -32.76
N GLY A 321 1.43 10.61 -32.39
CA GLY A 321 0.77 11.60 -33.22
C GLY A 321 -0.77 11.54 -33.17
N ARG A 322 -1.40 12.73 -33.24
CA ARG A 322 -2.87 12.89 -33.11
C ARG A 322 -3.65 12.07 -34.14
N ALA A 323 -3.24 12.10 -35.41
CA ALA A 323 -3.90 11.35 -36.48
C ALA A 323 -3.89 9.83 -36.22
N THR A 324 -2.79 9.30 -35.69
CA THR A 324 -2.69 7.88 -35.32
C THR A 324 -3.63 7.53 -34.18
N LEU A 325 -3.69 8.36 -33.13
CA LEU A 325 -4.59 8.14 -31.99
C LEU A 325 -6.06 8.14 -32.43
N ILE A 326 -6.46 9.08 -33.28
CA ILE A 326 -7.82 9.14 -33.83
C ILE A 326 -8.12 7.90 -34.68
N ARG A 327 -7.20 7.46 -35.55
CA ARG A 327 -7.36 6.19 -36.31
C ARG A 327 -7.48 4.97 -35.39
N GLN A 328 -6.84 4.99 -34.23
CA GLN A 328 -6.94 3.95 -33.20
C GLN A 328 -8.19 4.10 -32.31
N GLY A 329 -9.07 5.06 -32.61
CA GLY A 329 -10.34 5.26 -31.91
C GLY A 329 -10.25 6.10 -30.63
N TYR A 330 -9.10 6.67 -30.30
CA TYR A 330 -8.99 7.62 -29.20
C TYR A 330 -9.66 8.95 -29.55
N LYS A 331 -10.28 9.58 -28.55
CA LYS A 331 -10.81 10.93 -28.62
C LYS A 331 -9.87 11.91 -27.93
N ILE A 332 -9.65 13.07 -28.54
CA ILE A 332 -8.94 14.18 -27.93
C ILE A 332 -9.99 15.22 -27.54
N VAL A 333 -10.05 15.55 -26.25
CA VAL A 333 -11.07 16.43 -25.68
C VAL A 333 -10.39 17.63 -25.03
N GLY A 334 -10.86 18.84 -25.31
CA GLY A 334 -10.36 20.05 -24.68
C GLY A 334 -10.65 20.07 -23.17
N THR A 335 -9.72 20.57 -22.38
CA THR A 335 -9.90 20.75 -20.92
C THR A 335 -9.44 22.14 -20.49
N PRO A 336 -10.12 22.78 -19.52
CA PRO A 336 -9.70 24.08 -18.99
C PRO A 336 -8.32 24.06 -18.31
N GLU A 337 -7.95 22.92 -17.70
CA GLU A 337 -6.77 22.78 -16.85
C GLU A 337 -5.48 22.37 -17.60
N THR A 338 -5.60 21.60 -18.69
CA THR A 338 -4.44 20.99 -19.39
C THR A 338 -4.41 21.23 -20.90
N GLY A 339 -5.36 22.00 -21.44
CA GLY A 339 -5.53 22.25 -22.87
C GLY A 339 -6.22 21.10 -23.60
N GLU A 340 -5.71 19.87 -23.47
CA GLU A 340 -6.28 18.66 -24.09
C GLU A 340 -6.09 17.43 -23.18
N ARG A 341 -7.00 16.45 -23.31
CA ARG A 341 -6.86 15.09 -22.73
C ARG A 341 -7.23 14.00 -23.73
N ILE A 342 -6.59 12.85 -23.60
CA ILE A 342 -6.89 11.66 -24.40
C ILE A 342 -7.90 10.78 -23.65
N VAL A 343 -8.96 10.38 -24.36
CA VAL A 343 -9.98 9.44 -23.86
C VAL A 343 -10.06 8.25 -24.80
N GLN A 344 -9.85 7.04 -24.28
CA GLN A 344 -10.21 5.83 -24.99
C GLN A 344 -11.69 5.52 -24.71
N PRO A 345 -12.54 5.39 -25.75
CA PRO A 345 -13.90 4.91 -25.57
C PRO A 345 -13.96 3.52 -24.94
N ALA A 346 -15.08 3.20 -24.31
CA ALA A 346 -15.35 1.85 -23.84
C ALA A 346 -15.42 0.88 -25.03
N GLY A 347 -15.03 -0.37 -24.80
CA GLY A 347 -15.10 -1.43 -25.80
C GLY A 347 -14.16 -2.60 -25.49
N PRO A 348 -14.14 -3.64 -26.33
CA PRO A 348 -13.34 -4.85 -26.12
C PRO A 348 -11.83 -4.58 -26.01
N ASN A 349 -11.34 -3.52 -26.63
CA ASN A 349 -9.92 -3.13 -26.65
C ASN A 349 -9.59 -2.00 -25.64
N SER A 350 -10.54 -1.61 -24.78
CA SER A 350 -10.29 -0.61 -23.74
C SER A 350 -9.17 -1.09 -22.81
N ALA A 351 -8.18 -0.24 -22.50
CA ALA A 351 -7.09 -0.59 -21.59
C ALA A 351 -7.56 -0.89 -20.16
N LEU A 352 -8.75 -0.39 -19.78
CA LEU A 352 -9.41 -0.71 -18.51
C LEU A 352 -10.30 -1.97 -18.57
N GLY A 353 -10.34 -2.65 -19.72
CA GLY A 353 -11.19 -3.81 -19.96
C GLY A 353 -12.67 -3.50 -19.80
N ARG A 354 -13.43 -4.45 -19.28
CA ARG A 354 -14.89 -4.37 -19.13
C ARG A 354 -15.37 -3.92 -17.75
N LEU A 355 -14.49 -3.93 -16.75
CA LEU A 355 -14.83 -3.59 -15.36
C LEU A 355 -13.72 -2.77 -14.71
N LYS A 356 -14.10 -1.73 -13.97
CA LYS A 356 -13.22 -0.95 -13.09
C LYS A 356 -13.86 -0.85 -11.71
N PHE A 357 -13.09 -1.08 -10.66
CA PHE A 357 -13.53 -0.95 -9.28
C PHE A 357 -12.98 0.35 -8.71
N ASP A 358 -13.87 1.28 -8.39
CA ASP A 358 -13.52 2.61 -7.89
C ASP A 358 -13.41 2.58 -6.35
N PHE A 359 -12.31 3.14 -5.85
CA PHE A 359 -12.05 3.41 -4.45
C PHE A 359 -11.28 4.73 -4.32
N ASN A 360 -11.47 5.46 -3.23
CA ASN A 360 -10.85 6.76 -3.02
C ASN A 360 -9.34 6.63 -2.78
N ASN A 361 -8.52 7.32 -3.57
CA ASN A 361 -7.08 7.40 -3.36
C ASN A 361 -6.46 8.61 -4.09
N PRO A 362 -5.35 9.18 -3.59
CA PRO A 362 -4.71 10.34 -4.21
C PRO A 362 -3.78 9.97 -5.39
N PHE A 363 -3.63 8.68 -5.72
CA PHE A 363 -2.65 8.20 -6.71
C PHE A 363 -3.27 7.88 -8.08
N ALA A 364 -4.59 8.06 -8.24
CA ALA A 364 -5.33 7.65 -9.44
C ALA A 364 -5.13 6.16 -9.81
N VAL A 365 -5.02 5.30 -8.80
CA VAL A 365 -4.85 3.85 -8.92
C VAL A 365 -6.20 3.15 -8.79
N TYR A 366 -6.41 2.09 -9.57
CA TYR A 366 -7.68 1.33 -9.58
C TYR A 366 -7.41 -0.18 -9.65
N LEU A 367 -8.40 -0.98 -9.24
CA LEU A 367 -8.50 -2.36 -9.68
C LEU A 367 -9.31 -2.37 -10.97
N HIS A 368 -8.86 -3.07 -12.01
CA HIS A 368 -9.60 -3.12 -13.27
C HIS A 368 -9.32 -4.37 -14.10
N ASP A 369 -10.18 -4.63 -15.07
CA ASP A 369 -10.01 -5.65 -16.10
C ASP A 369 -8.96 -5.24 -17.13
N THR A 370 -8.54 -6.13 -18.02
CA THR A 370 -7.60 -5.84 -19.09
C THR A 370 -7.83 -6.75 -20.31
N PRO A 371 -7.76 -6.21 -21.54
CA PRO A 371 -7.76 -7.04 -22.75
C PRO A 371 -6.45 -7.83 -22.89
N SER A 372 -5.35 -7.35 -22.28
CA SER A 372 -4.05 -8.03 -22.29
C SER A 372 -4.00 -9.12 -21.22
N ARG A 373 -4.45 -10.33 -21.58
CA ARG A 373 -4.59 -11.48 -20.65
C ARG A 373 -3.31 -12.31 -20.46
N ALA A 374 -2.38 -12.29 -21.41
CA ALA A 374 -1.21 -13.17 -21.44
C ALA A 374 -0.31 -13.09 -20.18
N LYS A 375 -0.22 -11.91 -19.56
CA LYS A 375 0.64 -11.70 -18.38
C LYS A 375 0.16 -12.47 -17.15
N PHE A 376 -1.13 -12.85 -17.07
CA PHE A 376 -1.62 -13.69 -15.97
C PHE A 376 -1.02 -15.10 -15.98
N SER A 377 -0.57 -15.61 -17.12
CA SER A 377 0.15 -16.88 -17.20
C SER A 377 1.64 -16.77 -16.82
N SER A 378 2.15 -15.55 -16.60
CA SER A 378 3.55 -15.31 -16.22
C SER A 378 3.74 -15.27 -14.72
N TYR A 379 4.95 -15.61 -14.26
CA TYR A 379 5.40 -15.39 -12.88
C TYR A 379 5.93 -13.97 -12.66
N ASP A 380 6.41 -13.31 -13.71
CA ASP A 380 6.73 -11.90 -13.68
C ASP A 380 5.47 -11.10 -14.05
N ARG A 381 4.83 -10.48 -13.06
CA ARG A 381 3.55 -9.74 -13.23
C ARG A 381 3.62 -8.30 -12.74
N LEU A 382 4.82 -7.73 -12.70
CA LEU A 382 5.04 -6.34 -12.30
C LEU A 382 5.29 -5.51 -13.55
N ALA A 383 4.20 -5.12 -14.21
CA ALA A 383 4.24 -4.61 -15.59
C ALA A 383 3.16 -3.56 -15.90
N SER A 384 2.45 -3.05 -14.89
CA SER A 384 1.49 -1.96 -15.08
C SER A 384 2.13 -0.60 -14.75
N HIS A 385 1.37 0.46 -15.03
CA HIS A 385 1.70 1.84 -14.66
C HIS A 385 1.20 2.23 -13.25
N GLY A 386 1.16 1.26 -12.32
CA GLY A 386 0.72 1.46 -10.94
C GLY A 386 -0.68 0.91 -10.64
N CYS A 387 -1.60 0.90 -11.62
CA CYS A 387 -2.92 0.26 -11.49
C CYS A 387 -2.84 -1.27 -11.37
N ILE A 388 -3.88 -1.91 -10.86
CA ILE A 388 -3.92 -3.36 -10.62
C ILE A 388 -4.87 -4.00 -11.63
N ARG A 389 -4.32 -4.81 -12.55
CA ARG A 389 -5.12 -5.55 -13.52
C ARG A 389 -5.52 -6.91 -12.95
N LEU A 390 -6.77 -7.31 -13.13
CA LEU A 390 -7.34 -8.51 -12.50
C LEU A 390 -7.53 -9.67 -13.47
N GLU A 391 -7.16 -10.88 -13.05
CA GLU A 391 -7.39 -12.10 -13.83
C GLU A 391 -8.89 -12.44 -13.87
N LYS A 392 -9.65 -12.24 -12.81
CA LYS A 392 -11.07 -12.67 -12.75
C LYS A 392 -11.99 -11.54 -12.27
N PRO A 393 -12.12 -10.43 -13.01
CA PRO A 393 -12.87 -9.27 -12.55
C PRO A 393 -14.38 -9.53 -12.48
N VAL A 394 -14.97 -10.31 -13.39
CA VAL A 394 -16.42 -10.61 -13.35
C VAL A 394 -16.80 -11.41 -12.09
N PRO A 395 -16.14 -12.53 -11.75
CA PRO A 395 -16.41 -13.21 -10.48
C PRO A 395 -16.24 -12.32 -9.23
N LEU A 396 -15.27 -11.40 -9.24
CA LEU A 396 -15.10 -10.44 -8.14
C LEU A 396 -16.29 -9.49 -8.03
N ALA A 397 -16.74 -8.94 -9.16
CA ALA A 397 -17.90 -8.05 -9.20
C ALA A 397 -19.17 -8.75 -8.72
N GLU A 398 -19.41 -9.99 -9.16
CA GLU A 398 -20.55 -10.80 -8.72
C GLU A 398 -20.54 -11.03 -7.21
N LEU A 399 -19.37 -11.33 -6.63
CA LEU A 399 -19.24 -11.47 -5.18
C LEU A 399 -19.59 -10.19 -4.43
N MET A 400 -19.22 -9.02 -4.96
CA MET A 400 -19.51 -7.72 -4.34
C MET A 400 -20.98 -7.32 -4.42
N VAL A 401 -21.71 -7.77 -5.44
CA VAL A 401 -23.13 -7.45 -5.64
C VAL A 401 -24.07 -8.58 -5.22
N ALA A 402 -23.56 -9.69 -4.70
CA ALA A 402 -24.34 -10.88 -4.36
C ALA A 402 -25.53 -10.60 -3.41
N GLY A 403 -25.39 -9.60 -2.51
CA GLY A 403 -26.46 -9.17 -1.62
C GLY A 403 -27.52 -8.26 -2.24
N ASN A 404 -27.38 -7.88 -3.52
CA ASN A 404 -28.32 -7.04 -4.25
C ASN A 404 -29.12 -7.90 -5.26
N PRO A 405 -30.42 -8.18 -5.04
CA PRO A 405 -31.22 -9.05 -5.90
C PRO A 405 -31.39 -8.49 -7.32
N ASP A 406 -31.24 -7.18 -7.51
CA ASP A 406 -31.35 -6.55 -8.82
C ASP A 406 -30.08 -6.72 -9.66
N LEU A 407 -28.94 -7.03 -9.03
CA LEU A 407 -27.63 -7.10 -9.67
C LEU A 407 -27.00 -8.49 -9.66
N ALA A 408 -27.32 -9.32 -8.65
CA ALA A 408 -26.74 -10.64 -8.49
C ALA A 408 -26.97 -11.50 -9.75
N GLY A 409 -25.89 -12.04 -10.32
CA GLY A 409 -25.91 -12.83 -11.54
C GLY A 409 -26.09 -12.02 -12.84
N LYS A 410 -26.11 -10.68 -12.77
CA LYS A 410 -26.39 -9.81 -13.94
C LYS A 410 -25.18 -9.01 -14.42
N ILE A 411 -23.99 -9.14 -13.81
CA ILE A 411 -22.82 -8.35 -14.23
C ILE A 411 -22.47 -8.63 -15.69
N GLN A 412 -22.52 -9.89 -16.12
CA GLN A 412 -22.25 -10.25 -17.52
C GLN A 412 -23.28 -9.61 -18.47
N SER A 413 -24.57 -9.61 -18.11
CA SER A 413 -25.61 -8.94 -18.91
C SER A 413 -25.39 -7.43 -19.02
N LEU A 414 -24.93 -6.77 -17.95
CA LEU A 414 -24.58 -5.35 -17.99
C LEU A 414 -23.38 -5.07 -18.90
N ILE A 415 -22.40 -5.98 -18.90
CA ILE A 415 -21.26 -5.93 -19.81
C ILE A 415 -21.76 -6.06 -21.26
N ASP A 416 -22.58 -7.08 -21.56
CA ASP A 416 -23.07 -7.40 -22.91
C ASP A 416 -23.97 -6.30 -23.49
N ALA A 417 -24.70 -5.55 -22.64
CA ALA A 417 -25.45 -4.37 -23.05
C ALA A 417 -24.58 -3.25 -23.65
N GLY A 418 -23.25 -3.30 -23.46
CA GLY A 418 -22.26 -2.38 -24.08
C GLY A 418 -22.26 -0.96 -23.54
N LYS A 419 -23.23 -0.59 -22.68
CA LYS A 419 -23.34 0.74 -22.08
C LYS A 419 -22.37 0.90 -20.91
N THR A 420 -21.74 2.07 -20.81
CA THR A 420 -21.02 2.47 -19.59
C THR A 420 -22.02 2.72 -18.48
N GLN A 421 -21.87 2.02 -17.36
CA GLN A 421 -22.75 2.14 -16.21
C GLN A 421 -21.94 2.13 -14.92
N ARG A 422 -22.27 2.98 -13.97
CA ARG A 422 -21.71 2.93 -12.62
C ARG A 422 -22.70 2.26 -11.70
N VAL A 423 -22.28 1.15 -11.12
CA VAL A 423 -23.02 0.36 -10.15
C VAL A 423 -22.47 0.70 -8.77
N SER A 424 -23.22 1.46 -7.98
CA SER A 424 -22.85 1.74 -6.59
C SER A 424 -23.01 0.48 -5.73
N LEU A 425 -22.06 0.23 -4.84
CA LEU A 425 -22.13 -0.90 -3.92
C LEU A 425 -22.98 -0.52 -2.69
N PRO A 426 -23.99 -1.32 -2.31
CA PRO A 426 -24.81 -1.04 -1.12
C PRO A 426 -23.99 -1.04 0.18
N LYS A 427 -22.95 -1.87 0.22
CA LYS A 427 -21.95 -1.91 1.29
C LYS A 427 -20.59 -1.79 0.64
N GLU A 428 -19.82 -0.79 1.04
CA GLU A 428 -18.45 -0.65 0.55
C GLU A 428 -17.60 -1.85 1.00
N VAL A 429 -16.66 -2.24 0.15
CA VAL A 429 -15.74 -3.36 0.43
C VAL A 429 -14.36 -2.79 0.70
N ALA A 430 -13.83 -3.00 1.90
CA ALA A 430 -12.50 -2.53 2.25
C ALA A 430 -11.45 -3.12 1.29
N VAL A 431 -10.52 -2.31 0.83
CA VAL A 431 -9.41 -2.72 -0.03
C VAL A 431 -8.08 -2.30 0.58
N TYR A 432 -7.15 -3.25 0.64
CA TYR A 432 -5.80 -3.04 1.11
C TYR A 432 -4.82 -3.37 -0.01
N LEU A 433 -4.02 -2.39 -0.42
CA LEU A 433 -2.86 -2.60 -1.29
C LEU A 433 -1.63 -2.72 -0.41
N LEU A 434 -1.07 -3.92 -0.35
CA LEU A 434 -0.07 -4.33 0.63
C LEU A 434 1.20 -4.80 -0.08
N TYR A 435 2.36 -4.59 0.52
CA TYR A 435 3.64 -5.02 -0.04
C TYR A 435 4.26 -6.09 0.85
N TRP A 436 3.85 -7.34 0.65
CA TRP A 436 4.36 -8.48 1.42
C TRP A 436 5.40 -9.27 0.61
N THR A 437 6.68 -9.03 0.93
CA THR A 437 7.84 -9.72 0.36
C THR A 437 8.35 -10.85 1.24
N ALA A 438 7.94 -10.90 2.50
CA ALA A 438 8.17 -12.02 3.41
C ALA A 438 6.88 -12.32 4.18
N PHE A 439 6.49 -13.58 4.22
CA PHE A 439 5.34 -14.05 4.98
C PHE A 439 5.56 -15.52 5.36
N ALA A 440 4.99 -15.94 6.49
CA ALA A 440 5.19 -17.29 7.00
C ALA A 440 3.85 -18.01 7.19
N SER A 441 3.89 -19.34 7.12
CA SER A 441 2.83 -20.17 7.69
C SER A 441 2.90 -20.17 9.23
N ASN A 442 1.85 -20.67 9.87
CA ASN A 442 1.72 -20.67 11.35
C ASN A 442 2.85 -21.42 12.08
N ASN A 443 3.55 -22.34 11.40
CA ASN A 443 4.71 -23.06 11.92
C ASN A 443 6.05 -22.32 11.71
N GLY A 444 6.05 -21.11 11.14
CA GLY A 444 7.24 -20.30 10.90
C GLY A 444 7.98 -20.61 9.60
N THR A 445 7.45 -21.48 8.71
CA THR A 445 8.04 -21.68 7.39
C THR A 445 7.87 -20.44 6.54
N MET A 446 9.00 -19.81 6.20
CA MET A 446 9.03 -18.55 5.45
C MET A 446 8.81 -18.79 3.96
N SER A 447 8.08 -17.87 3.33
CA SER A 447 7.99 -17.65 1.90
C SER A 447 8.40 -16.22 1.59
N PHE A 448 9.06 -16.04 0.44
CA PHE A 448 9.56 -14.74 0.01
C PHE A 448 9.08 -14.39 -1.39
N ARG A 449 9.02 -13.10 -1.68
CA ARG A 449 8.91 -12.55 -3.03
C ARG A 449 10.08 -11.61 -3.24
N SER A 450 10.42 -11.38 -4.51
CA SER A 450 11.37 -10.33 -4.87
C SER A 450 10.93 -9.00 -4.27
N ASP A 451 11.91 -8.13 -3.96
CA ASP A 451 11.69 -6.73 -3.58
C ASP A 451 11.90 -5.81 -4.81
N PRO A 452 10.95 -5.77 -5.76
CA PRO A 452 11.06 -5.03 -7.02
C PRO A 452 11.25 -3.52 -6.84
N TYR A 453 10.82 -2.96 -5.71
CA TYR A 453 10.87 -1.51 -5.44
C TYR A 453 12.00 -1.14 -4.48
N GLY A 454 12.79 -2.10 -4.00
CA GLY A 454 13.87 -1.86 -3.02
C GLY A 454 13.37 -1.38 -1.65
N TRP A 455 12.09 -1.60 -1.33
CA TRP A 455 11.45 -1.05 -0.14
C TRP A 455 11.79 -1.82 1.13
N ASP A 456 12.21 -3.10 1.04
CA ASP A 456 12.63 -3.86 2.21
C ASP A 456 13.92 -3.31 2.78
N LYS A 457 14.93 -3.10 1.91
CA LYS A 457 16.23 -2.55 2.31
C LYS A 457 16.09 -1.14 2.87
N LEU A 458 15.31 -0.30 2.20
CA LEU A 458 15.03 1.06 2.67
C LEU A 458 14.34 1.07 4.03
N LEU A 459 13.31 0.22 4.20
CA LEU A 459 12.55 0.16 5.44
C LEU A 459 13.40 -0.39 6.59
N ALA A 460 14.16 -1.46 6.37
CA ALA A 460 15.07 -2.01 7.36
C ALA A 460 16.12 -0.98 7.82
N ALA A 461 16.68 -0.20 6.88
CA ALA A 461 17.62 0.87 7.21
C ALA A 461 16.98 1.97 8.08
N LYS A 462 15.72 2.35 7.78
CA LYS A 462 14.96 3.32 8.59
C LYS A 462 14.66 2.80 10.00
N ILE A 463 14.30 1.52 10.14
CA ILE A 463 14.09 0.87 11.44
C ILE A 463 15.38 0.92 12.27
N GLU A 464 16.52 0.53 11.70
CA GLU A 464 17.81 0.55 12.43
C GLU A 464 18.28 1.97 12.75
N ALA A 465 18.03 2.95 11.88
CA ALA A 465 18.32 4.36 12.15
C ALA A 465 17.47 4.91 13.31
N SER A 466 16.17 4.61 13.32
CA SER A 466 15.25 4.98 14.40
C SER A 466 15.69 4.37 15.75
N SER A 467 15.99 3.07 15.76
CA SER A 467 16.47 2.37 16.96
C SER A 467 17.77 2.94 17.53
N ARG A 468 18.65 3.53 16.70
CA ARG A 468 19.86 4.22 17.16
C ARG A 468 19.60 5.60 17.77
N ARG A 469 18.59 6.35 17.30
CA ARG A 469 18.27 7.69 17.82
C ARG A 469 17.75 7.65 19.26
N VAL A 470 17.07 6.57 19.63
CA VAL A 470 16.43 6.41 20.94
C VAL A 470 17.43 6.05 22.04
N ASP A 471 18.62 5.56 21.67
CA ASP A 471 19.69 5.20 22.62
C ASP A 471 20.96 6.04 22.35
N PRO A 472 21.13 7.19 23.02
CA PRO A 472 22.33 8.03 22.86
C PRO A 472 23.62 7.40 23.42
N THR A 473 23.54 6.24 24.10
CA THR A 473 24.70 5.48 24.56
C THR A 473 25.17 4.42 23.56
N ALA A 474 24.45 4.27 22.44
CA ALA A 474 24.81 3.38 21.36
C ALA A 474 26.08 3.86 20.64
N ALA A 475 27.20 3.16 20.82
CA ALA A 475 28.38 3.35 19.99
C ALA A 475 28.03 3.18 18.49
N PRO A 476 28.63 3.98 17.59
CA PRO A 476 28.39 3.86 16.16
C PRO A 476 28.80 2.47 15.68
N ALA A 477 27.89 1.79 14.98
CA ALA A 477 28.26 0.58 14.25
C ALA A 477 29.30 0.95 13.19
N THR A 478 30.36 0.15 13.08
CA THR A 478 31.35 0.25 12.01
C THR A 478 30.62 0.30 10.68
N SER A 479 30.86 1.38 9.93
CA SER A 479 30.35 1.54 8.58
C SER A 479 30.66 0.29 7.78
N ILE A 480 29.65 -0.31 7.17
CA ILE A 480 29.87 -1.23 6.04
C ILE A 480 30.58 -0.38 5.00
N ALA A 481 31.89 -0.57 4.89
CA ALA A 481 32.69 0.09 3.88
C ALA A 481 32.10 -0.31 2.53
N SER A 482 31.60 0.69 1.81
CA SER A 482 31.47 0.63 0.36
C SER A 482 32.85 0.28 -0.17
N LYS A 483 33.04 -0.95 -0.65
CA LYS A 483 34.09 -1.20 -1.62
C LYS A 483 33.51 -0.80 -2.97
N ASP A 484 34.03 0.32 -3.46
CA ASP A 484 34.06 0.82 -4.85
C ASP A 484 33.14 0.16 -5.88
#